data_AF-A0A2V6DD23-F1
#
_entry.id   AF-A0A2V6DD23-F1
#
_cell.length_a   1.000
_cell.length_b   1.000
_cell.length_c   1.000
_cell.angle_alpha   90.00
_cell.angle_beta   90.00
_cell.angle_gamma   90.00
#
_symmetry.space_group_name_H-M   'P 1'
#
loop_
_entity.id
_entity.type
_entity.pdbx_description
1 polymer ?
#
loop_
_entity_poly.entity_id
_entity_poly.type
_entity_poly.pdbx_seq_one_letter_code
_entity_poly.pdbx_strand_id
1 'polypeptide(L)'
;MTVLTPFLRHLNTGTLAIFLFVALASLTSIRGREVETKGSIPVEGGKNGIAIANFSFPLQMSTVSAGASVTLINHDKVPLVNSSAENQFQKSTLLQPKQSFSNTFAT
;
A
#
# COMPACT_ATOMS: atom_id res chain seq x y z
N MET A 1 -44.68 9.41 2.01
CA MET A 1 -44.00 10.37 1.10
C MET A 1 -42.91 9.62 0.37
N THR A 2 -43.24 9.04 -0.79
CA THR A 2 -42.33 8.22 -1.59
C THR A 2 -41.65 9.12 -2.62
N VAL A 3 -40.51 9.71 -2.25
CA VAL A 3 -39.73 10.63 -3.10
C VAL A 3 -38.88 9.91 -4.17
N LEU A 4 -38.98 8.58 -4.26
CA LEU A 4 -38.12 7.76 -5.10
C LEU A 4 -38.53 7.72 -6.59
N THR A 5 -39.78 8.09 -6.90
CA THR A 5 -40.37 7.89 -8.24
C THR A 5 -40.08 8.95 -9.31
N PRO A 6 -39.84 10.26 -9.03
CA PRO A 6 -39.60 11.22 -10.11
C PRO A 6 -38.18 11.09 -10.70
N PHE A 7 -37.20 10.64 -9.91
CA PHE A 7 -35.81 10.52 -10.36
C PHE A 7 -35.58 9.38 -11.36
N LEU A 8 -36.31 8.27 -11.22
CA LEU A 8 -36.21 7.11 -12.11
C LEU A 8 -36.81 7.38 -13.51
N ARG A 9 -37.67 8.39 -13.64
CA ARG A 9 -38.41 8.67 -14.88
C ARG A 9 -37.60 9.43 -15.94
N HIS A 10 -36.46 9.99 -15.56
CA HIS A 10 -35.59 10.82 -16.41
C HIS A 10 -34.21 10.22 -16.68
N LEU A 11 -34.00 8.95 -16.33
CA LEU A 11 -32.77 8.21 -16.61
C LEU A 11 -32.73 7.82 -18.09
N ASN A 12 -32.32 8.76 -18.94
CA ASN A 12 -31.93 8.49 -20.32
C ASN A 12 -30.50 7.95 -20.38
N THR A 13 -30.17 7.15 -21.39
CA THR A 13 -28.82 6.57 -21.59
C THR A 13 -27.70 7.64 -21.55
N GLY A 14 -27.98 8.84 -22.06
CA GLY A 14 -27.04 9.98 -21.99
C GLY A 14 -26.76 10.44 -20.56
N THR A 15 -27.78 10.52 -19.70
CA THR A 15 -27.63 10.86 -18.28
C THR A 15 -26.78 9.81 -17.57
N LEU A 16 -27.01 8.52 -17.84
CA LEU A 16 -26.22 7.42 -17.28
C LEU A 16 -24.75 7.51 -17.73
N ALA A 17 -24.50 7.79 -19.01
CA ALA A 17 -23.16 7.93 -19.55
C ALA A 17 -22.38 9.06 -18.88
N ILE A 18 -23.02 10.21 -18.61
CA ILE A 18 -22.41 11.33 -17.89
C ILE A 18 -22.05 10.91 -16.45
N PHE A 19 -22.96 10.27 -15.73
CA PHE A 19 -22.69 9.79 -14.38
C PHE A 19 -21.51 8.80 -14.33
N LEU A 20 -21.47 7.85 -15.26
CA LEU A 20 -20.36 6.87 -15.35
C LEU A 20 -19.04 7.53 -15.73
N PHE A 21 -19.05 8.51 -16.65
CA PHE A 21 -17.85 9.26 -17.03
C PHE A 21 -17.29 10.08 -15.86
N VAL A 22 -18.15 10.77 -15.11
CA VAL A 22 -17.75 11.53 -13.92
C VAL A 22 -17.22 10.60 -12.83
N ALA A 23 -17.86 9.45 -12.61
CA ALA A 23 -17.39 8.44 -11.67
C ALA A 23 -16.01 7.89 -12.08
N LEU A 24 -15.80 7.60 -13.38
CA LEU A 24 -14.53 7.12 -13.90
C LEU A 24 -13.42 8.18 -13.78
N ALA A 25 -13.72 9.44 -14.09
CA ALA A 25 -12.78 10.57 -13.92
C ALA A 25 -12.43 10.81 -12.43
N SER A 26 -13.40 10.63 -11.53
CA SER A 26 -13.16 10.72 -10.08
C SER A 26 -12.30 9.55 -9.58
N LEU A 27 -12.48 8.35 -10.13
CA LEU A 27 -11.68 7.18 -9.80
C LEU A 27 -10.23 7.31 -10.31
N THR A 28 -10.02 7.86 -11.51
CA THR A 28 -8.67 8.10 -12.05
C THR A 28 -7.96 9.25 -11.35
N SER A 29 -8.68 10.22 -10.78
CA SER A 29 -8.10 11.28 -9.95
C SER A 29 -7.37 10.76 -8.71
N ILE A 30 -7.69 9.54 -8.23
CA ILE A 30 -6.99 8.91 -7.11
C ILE A 30 -5.67 8.26 -7.57
N ARG A 31 -5.54 7.94 -8.86
CA ARG A 31 -4.35 7.27 -9.42
C ARG A 31 -3.19 8.21 -9.75
N GLY A 32 -3.39 9.53 -9.63
CA GLY A 32 -2.39 10.55 -9.97
C GLY A 32 -2.05 11.53 -8.84
N ARG A 33 -2.62 11.40 -7.65
CA ARG A 33 -2.21 12.21 -6.50
C ARG A 33 -1.03 11.52 -5.81
N GLU A 34 0.15 11.65 -6.40
CA GLU A 34 1.39 11.62 -5.64
C GLU A 34 1.21 12.66 -4.53
N VAL A 35 1.04 12.18 -3.30
CA VAL A 35 1.05 13.06 -2.13
C VAL A 35 2.46 13.60 -2.04
N GLU A 36 2.66 14.81 -2.54
CA GLU A 36 3.86 15.59 -2.26
C GLU A 36 3.98 15.74 -0.74
N THR A 37 4.93 14.97 -0.21
CA THR A 37 5.77 15.20 0.96
C THR A 37 5.25 16.19 2.00
N LYS A 38 4.53 15.66 3.00
CA LYS A 38 4.66 16.17 4.38
C LYS A 38 5.56 15.19 5.11
N GLY A 39 6.85 15.54 5.10
CA GLY A 39 8.00 14.84 5.71
C GLY A 39 7.68 13.57 6.50
N SER A 40 7.73 12.42 5.83
CA SER A 40 8.13 11.21 6.52
C SER A 40 9.62 11.39 6.83
N ILE A 41 9.93 11.64 8.10
CA ILE A 41 11.29 11.48 8.61
C ILE A 41 11.82 10.17 8.04
N PRO A 42 12.93 10.15 7.30
CA PRO A 42 13.62 8.91 7.01
C PRO A 42 13.95 8.30 8.36
N VAL A 43 13.17 7.30 8.79
CA VAL A 43 13.61 6.48 9.90
C VAL A 43 14.78 5.73 9.33
N GLU A 44 15.96 6.15 9.76
CA GLU A 44 17.25 5.64 9.33
C GLU A 44 17.30 4.14 9.67
N GLY A 45 16.76 3.32 8.78
CA GLY A 45 16.98 1.89 8.76
C GLY A 45 18.40 1.70 8.29
N GLY A 46 19.33 1.62 9.25
CA GLY A 46 20.76 1.52 8.94
C GLY A 46 21.02 0.45 7.88
N LYS A 47 21.63 0.86 6.76
CA LYS A 47 22.12 0.09 5.58
C LYS A 47 21.12 -0.87 4.90
N ASN A 48 20.40 -1.70 5.66
CA ASN A 48 19.49 -2.76 5.21
C ASN A 48 18.18 -2.80 6.03
N GLY A 49 17.82 -1.71 6.71
CA GLY A 49 16.58 -1.61 7.48
C GLY A 49 15.45 -1.06 6.61
N ILE A 50 14.35 -1.81 6.49
CA ILE A 50 13.14 -1.37 5.78
C ILE A 50 12.02 -1.17 6.80
N ALA A 51 11.63 0.08 7.01
CA ALA A 51 10.48 0.43 7.84
C ALA A 51 9.19 0.29 7.03
N ILE A 52 8.19 -0.42 7.58
CA ILE A 52 6.86 -0.54 6.99
C ILE A 52 5.92 0.41 7.72
N ALA A 53 5.28 1.33 6.99
CA ALA A 53 4.32 2.27 7.54
C ALA A 53 3.18 2.54 6.54
N ASN A 54 1.96 2.69 7.05
CA ASN A 54 0.72 2.84 6.30
C ASN A 54 0.51 1.72 5.27
N PHE A 55 0.80 0.46 5.62
CA PHE A 55 0.73 -0.69 4.71
C PHE A 55 1.57 -0.56 3.43
N SER A 56 2.53 0.36 3.42
CA SER A 56 3.36 0.67 2.27
C SER A 56 4.81 0.40 2.60
N PHE A 57 5.51 -0.19 1.64
CA PHE A 57 6.96 -0.29 1.67
C PHE A 57 7.52 0.97 1.00
N PRO A 58 8.25 1.83 1.73
CA PRO A 58 8.78 3.08 1.17
C PRO A 58 9.88 2.84 0.11
N LEU A 59 10.37 1.60 -0.02
CA LEU A 59 11.36 1.18 -0.99
C LEU A 59 10.72 0.23 -2.00
N GLN A 60 10.72 0.60 -3.28
CA GLN A 60 10.26 -0.28 -4.36
C GLN A 60 11.31 -1.31 -4.77
N MET A 61 12.61 -0.99 -4.65
CA MET A 61 13.71 -1.91 -4.89
C MET A 61 14.92 -1.55 -4.00
N SER A 62 15.45 -2.53 -3.27
CA SER A 62 16.68 -2.40 -2.49
C SER A 62 17.64 -3.52 -2.91
N THR A 63 18.78 -3.15 -3.50
CA THR A 63 19.84 -4.09 -3.83
C THR A 63 20.66 -4.37 -2.58
N VAL A 64 20.81 -5.65 -2.24
CA VAL A 64 21.63 -6.10 -1.13
C VAL A 64 22.71 -7.04 -1.63
N SER A 65 23.89 -6.98 -1.02
CA SER A 65 24.98 -7.91 -1.35
C SER A 65 24.59 -9.34 -0.96
N ALA A 66 25.11 -10.32 -1.70
CA ALA A 66 24.99 -11.73 -1.32
C ALA A 66 25.51 -11.95 0.12
N GLY A 67 24.76 -12.71 0.92
CA GLY A 67 25.03 -12.93 2.34
C GLY A 67 24.55 -11.83 3.28
N ALA A 68 23.99 -10.72 2.77
CA ALA A 68 23.46 -9.66 3.61
C ALA A 68 22.09 -10.00 4.21
N SER A 69 21.85 -9.51 5.43
CA SER A 69 20.55 -9.58 6.09
C SER A 69 19.77 -8.28 5.91
N VAL A 70 18.47 -8.40 5.62
CA VAL A 70 17.51 -7.29 5.58
C VAL A 70 16.58 -7.41 6.76
N THR A 71 16.46 -6.32 7.52
CA THR A 71 15.55 -6.25 8.68
C THR A 71 14.34 -5.40 8.33
N LEU A 72 13.17 -6.02 8.38
CA LEU A 72 11.87 -5.39 8.21
C LEU A 72 11.29 -5.04 9.58
N ILE A 73 10.90 -3.79 9.78
CA ILE A 73 10.33 -3.33 11.05
C ILE A 73 8.88 -2.88 10.81
N ASN A 74 7.94 -3.44 11.56
CA ASN A 74 6.55 -3.02 11.54
C ASN A 74 6.40 -1.70 12.34
N HIS A 75 6.27 -0.56 11.66
CA HIS A 75 5.92 0.72 12.29
C HIS A 75 4.43 1.05 12.21
N ASP A 76 3.62 0.16 11.66
CA ASP A 76 2.17 0.29 11.66
C ASP A 76 1.57 0.06 13.05
N LYS A 77 0.34 0.56 13.22
CA LYS A 77 -0.46 0.37 14.44
C LYS A 77 -1.15 -0.99 14.50
N VAL A 78 -1.05 -1.79 13.44
CA VAL A 78 -1.72 -3.08 13.30
C VAL A 78 -0.71 -4.20 13.10
N PRO A 79 -1.04 -5.43 13.52
CA PRO A 79 -0.24 -6.59 13.22
C PRO A 79 -0.17 -6.85 11.70
N LEU A 80 1.00 -7.24 11.20
CA LEU A 80 1.20 -7.58 9.79
C LEU A 80 2.00 -8.87 9.64
N VAL A 81 1.96 -9.43 8.42
CA VAL A 81 2.75 -10.61 8.04
C VAL A 81 3.47 -10.31 6.75
N ASN A 82 4.79 -10.54 6.74
CA ASN A 82 5.61 -10.43 5.55
C ASN A 82 5.68 -11.80 4.86
N SER A 83 5.34 -11.85 3.58
CA SER A 83 5.39 -13.06 2.75
C SER A 83 6.19 -12.77 1.49
N SER A 84 6.98 -13.75 1.06
CA SER A 84 7.63 -13.73 -0.25
C SER A 84 6.71 -14.34 -1.30
N ALA A 85 6.81 -13.84 -2.54
CA ALA A 85 6.40 -14.63 -3.69
C ALA A 85 7.29 -15.89 -3.79
N GLU A 86 6.70 -17.03 -4.16
CA GLU A 86 7.41 -18.28 -4.46
C GLU A 86 8.32 -18.81 -3.34
N ASN A 87 8.11 -18.37 -2.09
CA ASN A 87 8.95 -18.74 -0.94
C ASN A 87 10.44 -18.39 -1.08
N GLN A 88 10.78 -17.35 -1.87
CA GLN A 88 12.17 -16.87 -2.02
C GLN A 88 12.80 -16.44 -0.69
N PHE A 89 11.99 -16.11 0.32
CA PHE A 89 12.39 -16.02 1.72
C PHE A 89 11.31 -16.54 2.66
N GLN A 90 11.71 -16.87 3.89
CA GLN A 90 10.80 -17.38 4.92
C GLN A 90 9.74 -16.34 5.28
N LYS A 91 8.48 -16.79 5.25
CA LYS A 91 7.36 -16.00 5.73
C LYS A 91 7.55 -15.66 7.21
N SER A 92 7.30 -14.40 7.59
CA SER A 92 7.38 -14.01 8.99
C SER A 92 6.23 -14.60 9.80
N THR A 93 6.43 -14.75 11.11
CA THR A 93 5.31 -14.85 12.06
C THR A 93 4.56 -13.51 12.12
N LEU A 94 3.41 -13.49 12.81
CA LEU A 94 2.62 -12.27 13.00
C LEU A 94 3.46 -11.20 13.72
N LEU A 95 3.82 -10.14 13.02
CA LEU A 95 4.62 -9.03 13.54
C LEU A 95 3.72 -8.00 14.19
N GLN A 96 3.81 -7.87 15.51
CA GLN A 96 3.15 -6.81 16.27
C GLN A 96 3.77 -5.44 15.96
N PRO A 97 3.08 -4.32 16.27
CA PRO A 97 3.66 -2.99 16.19
C PRO A 97 5.02 -2.90 16.89
N LYS A 98 6.00 -2.29 16.23
CA LYS A 98 7.42 -2.14 16.63
C LYS A 98 8.25 -3.43 16.65
N GLN A 99 7.70 -4.57 16.23
CA GLN A 99 8.50 -5.78 16.06
C GLN A 99 9.21 -5.81 14.71
N SER A 100 10.30 -6.57 14.66
CA SER A 100 11.13 -6.74 13.49
C SER A 100 11.28 -8.19 13.08
N PHE A 101 11.45 -8.40 11.78
CA PHE A 101 11.81 -9.68 11.16
C PHE A 101 13.07 -9.49 10.33
N SER A 102 14.00 -10.44 10.36
CA SER A 102 15.22 -10.38 9.57
C SER A 102 15.32 -11.60 8.67
N ASN A 103 15.72 -11.39 7.41
CA ASN A 103 16.02 -12.44 6.47
C ASN A 103 17.42 -12.24 5.87
N THR A 104 18.19 -13.33 5.78
CA THR A 104 19.50 -13.34 5.13
C THR A 104 19.38 -13.90 3.73
N PHE A 105 19.87 -13.17 2.73
CA PHE A 105 19.87 -13.62 1.35
C PHE A 105 21.13 -14.45 1.07
N ALA A 106 20.94 -15.70 0.63
CA ALA A 106 22.02 -16.61 0.30
C ALA A 106 22.84 -16.13 -0.92
N THR A 107 24.00 -16.73 -1.12
CA THR A 107 24.87 -16.52 -2.29
C THR A 107 24.44 -17.36 -3.47
#